data_AF-A0A969FHF6-F1
#
_entry.id   AF-A0A969FHF6-F1
#
_cell.length_a   1.000
_cell.length_b   1.000
_cell.length_c   1.000
_cell.angle_alpha   90.00
_cell.angle_beta   90.00
_cell.angle_gamma   90.00
#
_symmetry.space_group_name_H-M   'P 1'
#
loop_
_entity.id
_entity.type
_entity.pdbx_description
1 polymer ?
#
loop_
_entity_poly.entity_id
_entity_poly.type
_entity_poly.pdbx_seq_one_letter_code
_entity_poly.pdbx_strand_id
1 'polypeptide(L)'
;MSWHYDGTIITAPDATVSFGSGVARIINNTYHLYYSVRQRTDTGDRETIALATSPDGLNWETINPDVIARDSHDYAPHHWHSPSSFLDPQTDKVYFFVGASSASCQDVNYQGCVAMAVGDRHSSSPTVLPPVLLQLAGNAGLSAFGRIDRPQVIFANRQYYLTFSCPSDRLHPDWRSRLVPRRLSESSMFCYVSDAITGPYRPFPEEEPFVWGSERTRLERSGVFLDTPKVSYLSVAITPILNC
;
A
#
# COMPACT_ATOMS: atom_id res chain seq x y z
N MET A 1 20.68 -14.52 7.28
CA MET A 1 20.79 -13.05 7.36
C MET A 1 20.45 -12.66 8.79
N SER A 2 21.34 -11.96 9.50
CA SER A 2 21.05 -11.39 10.82
C SER A 2 20.64 -9.93 10.66
N TRP A 3 19.59 -9.51 11.36
CA TRP A 3 19.17 -8.12 11.40
C TRP A 3 19.76 -7.45 12.64
N HIS A 4 20.21 -6.21 12.49
CA HIS A 4 20.65 -5.34 13.58
C HIS A 4 19.65 -4.19 13.71
N TYR A 5 19.34 -3.81 14.94
CA TYR A 5 18.44 -2.69 15.23
C TYR A 5 19.27 -1.43 15.44
N ASP A 6 19.15 -0.47 14.53
CA ASP A 6 19.91 0.78 14.54
C ASP A 6 19.14 1.97 15.13
N GLY A 7 17.92 1.72 15.66
CA GLY A 7 17.10 2.74 16.29
C GLY A 7 15.93 3.24 15.45
N THR A 8 15.24 4.25 15.99
CA THR A 8 14.14 4.94 15.32
C THR A 8 14.69 5.99 14.37
N ILE A 9 14.31 5.93 13.09
CA ILE A 9 14.80 6.86 12.06
C ILE A 9 14.02 8.17 11.96
N ILE A 10 12.74 8.19 12.38
CA ILE A 10 11.88 9.38 12.40
C ILE A 10 11.00 9.31 13.65
N THR A 11 11.01 10.37 14.45
CA THR A 11 10.22 10.46 15.69
C THR A 11 8.97 11.29 15.45
N ALA A 12 7.82 10.84 16.00
CA ALA A 12 6.59 11.61 15.93
C ALA A 12 6.75 12.91 16.75
N PRO A 13 6.30 14.07 16.25
CA PRO A 13 6.44 15.33 16.96
C PRO A 13 5.61 15.36 18.25
N ASP A 14 4.51 14.61 18.31
CA ASP A 14 3.63 14.47 19.46
C ASP A 14 2.79 13.17 19.38
N ALA A 15 1.95 12.94 20.39
CA ALA A 15 1.11 11.74 20.50
C ALA A 15 -0.08 11.69 19.53
N THR A 16 -0.39 12.78 18.82
CA THR A 16 -1.45 12.82 17.80
C THR A 16 -0.97 12.31 16.45
N VAL A 17 0.34 12.26 16.25
CA VAL A 17 0.97 11.78 15.02
C VAL A 17 1.47 10.35 15.19
N SER A 18 1.14 9.50 14.23
CA SER A 18 1.65 8.14 14.14
C SER A 18 2.13 7.85 12.72
N PHE A 19 3.15 7.00 12.60
CA PHE A 19 3.69 6.59 11.31
C PHE A 19 3.28 5.16 10.99
N GLY A 20 2.92 4.94 9.73
CA GLY A 20 2.60 3.62 9.19
C GLY A 20 3.76 3.05 8.38
N SER A 21 3.46 2.11 7.50
CA SER A 21 4.42 1.55 6.55
C SER A 21 4.95 2.58 5.54
N GLY A 22 6.11 2.29 4.96
CA GLY A 22 6.69 3.07 3.87
C GLY A 22 7.58 2.25 2.94
N VAL A 23 8.11 2.92 1.92
CA VAL A 23 9.05 2.39 0.94
C VAL A 23 10.22 3.36 0.77
N ALA A 24 11.45 2.83 0.84
CA ALA A 24 12.65 3.60 0.58
C ALA A 24 13.19 3.32 -0.83
N ARG A 25 13.70 4.35 -1.48
CA ARG A 25 14.36 4.29 -2.80
C ARG A 25 15.64 5.11 -2.76
N ILE A 26 16.61 4.76 -3.60
CA ILE A 26 17.79 5.60 -3.81
C ILE A 26 17.57 6.41 -5.09
N ILE A 27 17.63 7.74 -4.99
CA ILE A 27 17.50 8.69 -6.08
C ILE A 27 18.71 9.63 -6.01
N ASN A 28 19.54 9.64 -7.06
CA ASN A 28 20.74 10.49 -7.13
C ASN A 28 21.67 10.37 -5.91
N ASN A 29 21.89 9.13 -5.44
CA ASN A 29 22.71 8.81 -4.26
C ASN A 29 22.14 9.35 -2.93
N THR A 30 20.86 9.70 -2.89
CA THR A 30 20.11 10.07 -1.69
C THR A 30 19.01 9.04 -1.47
N TYR A 31 18.81 8.61 -0.23
CA TYR A 31 17.66 7.79 0.16
C TYR A 31 16.41 8.66 0.26
N HIS A 32 15.31 8.19 -0.31
CA HIS A 32 13.99 8.80 -0.27
C HIS A 32 13.01 7.80 0.33
N LEU A 33 12.46 8.11 1.50
CA LEU A 33 11.47 7.30 2.20
C LEU A 33 10.10 7.94 2.02
N TYR A 34 9.22 7.22 1.34
CA TYR A 34 7.81 7.56 1.24
C TYR A 34 7.07 6.75 2.30
N TYR A 35 6.36 7.40 3.22
CA TYR A 35 5.76 6.72 4.37
C TYR A 35 4.41 7.30 4.73
N SER A 36 3.57 6.47 5.36
CA SER A 36 2.24 6.90 5.78
C SER A 36 2.33 7.67 7.08
N VAL A 37 1.62 8.79 7.16
CA VAL A 37 1.44 9.56 8.40
C VAL A 37 -0.05 9.57 8.71
N ARG A 38 -0.42 9.23 9.94
CA ARG A 38 -1.76 9.44 10.47
C ARG A 38 -1.69 10.48 11.57
N GLN A 39 -2.43 11.57 11.40
CA GLN A 39 -2.59 12.63 12.38
C GLN A 39 -4.02 12.62 12.91
N ARG A 40 -4.18 12.45 14.22
CA ARG A 40 -5.48 12.58 14.89
C ARG A 40 -5.84 14.06 15.00
N THR A 41 -7.05 14.40 14.55
CA THR A 41 -7.62 15.75 14.67
C THR A 41 -8.99 15.70 15.34
N ASP A 42 -9.51 16.87 15.74
CA ASP A 42 -10.85 16.97 16.35
C ASP A 42 -11.98 16.52 15.41
N THR A 43 -11.73 16.54 14.09
CA THR A 43 -12.71 16.15 13.06
C THR A 43 -12.46 14.74 12.49
N GLY A 44 -11.50 14.00 13.06
CA GLY A 44 -11.14 12.65 12.65
C GLY A 44 -9.66 12.47 12.33
N ASP A 45 -9.29 11.27 11.91
CA ASP A 45 -7.91 10.97 11.50
C ASP A 45 -7.65 11.47 10.08
N ARG A 46 -6.57 12.23 9.89
CA ARG A 46 -6.03 12.59 8.57
C ARG A 46 -4.88 11.64 8.24
N GLU A 47 -4.95 10.99 7.09
CA GLU A 47 -3.86 10.17 6.56
C GLU A 47 -3.23 10.83 5.33
N THR A 48 -1.90 10.87 5.30
CA THR A 48 -1.10 11.41 4.19
C THR A 48 0.08 10.50 3.88
N ILE A 49 0.66 10.67 2.68
CA ILE A 49 1.96 10.09 2.35
C ILE A 49 3.02 11.19 2.41
N ALA A 50 3.96 11.05 3.33
CA ALA A 50 5.07 11.97 3.50
C ALA A 50 6.33 11.48 2.79
N LEU A 51 7.27 12.39 2.54
CA LEU A 51 8.62 12.14 2.06
C LEU A 51 9.64 12.60 3.09
N ALA A 52 10.56 11.70 3.43
CA ALA A 52 11.81 12.02 4.12
C ALA A 52 13.01 11.64 3.26
N THR A 53 14.12 12.35 3.42
CA THR A 53 15.37 12.08 2.71
C THR A 53 16.54 11.84 3.66
N SER A 54 17.51 11.05 3.22
CA SER A 54 18.73 10.78 3.97
C SER A 54 19.91 10.56 3.03
N PRO A 55 21.09 11.16 3.28
CA PRO A 55 22.30 10.88 2.50
C PRO A 55 22.97 9.54 2.89
N ASP A 56 22.73 9.04 4.10
CA ASP A 56 23.42 7.89 4.69
C ASP A 56 22.50 6.72 5.08
N GLY A 57 21.19 6.90 4.95
CA GLY A 57 20.17 5.93 5.34
C GLY A 57 19.90 5.88 6.84
N LEU A 58 20.60 6.69 7.65
CA LEU A 58 20.52 6.70 9.11
C LEU A 58 19.91 8.00 9.63
N ASN A 59 20.31 9.13 9.07
CA ASN A 59 19.84 10.45 9.47
C ASN A 59 18.81 10.96 8.47
N TRP A 60 17.56 11.11 8.90
CA TRP A 60 16.42 11.42 8.03
C TRP A 60 15.84 12.81 8.32
N GLU A 61 15.54 13.55 7.25
CA GLU A 61 14.87 14.84 7.29
C GLU A 61 13.52 14.75 6.56
N THR A 62 12.43 15.17 7.20
CA THR A 62 11.12 15.23 6.55
C THR A 62 11.04 16.46 5.66
N ILE A 63 10.79 16.26 4.36
CA ILE A 63 10.79 17.33 3.37
C ILE A 63 9.37 17.78 3.01
N ASN A 64 8.44 16.83 2.87
CA ASN A 64 7.05 17.12 2.50
C ASN A 64 6.09 16.15 3.19
N PRO A 65 5.18 16.62 4.06
CA PRO A 65 4.25 15.75 4.78
C PRO A 65 3.08 15.20 3.94
N ASP A 66 2.90 15.68 2.69
CA ASP A 66 1.80 15.31 1.80
C ASP A 66 2.28 15.25 0.33
N VAL A 67 3.33 14.46 0.09
CA VAL A 67 4.04 14.37 -1.19
C VAL A 67 3.24 13.66 -2.28
N ILE A 68 2.36 12.74 -1.88
CA ILE A 68 1.38 12.08 -2.76
C ILE A 68 0.00 12.48 -2.27
N ALA A 69 -0.38 13.71 -2.61
CA ALA A 69 -1.66 14.29 -2.20
C ALA A 69 -2.82 13.58 -2.90
N ARG A 70 -3.78 13.09 -2.13
CA ARG A 70 -5.00 12.46 -2.66
C ARG A 70 -5.81 13.45 -3.52
N ASP A 71 -6.42 12.94 -4.58
CA ASP A 71 -7.48 13.66 -5.30
C ASP A 71 -8.83 13.37 -4.65
N SER A 72 -9.48 14.39 -4.09
CA SER A 72 -10.80 14.23 -3.43
C SER A 72 -11.93 13.86 -4.39
N HIS A 73 -11.74 13.99 -5.70
CA HIS A 73 -12.71 13.52 -6.68
C HIS A 73 -12.77 11.99 -6.72
N ASP A 74 -11.61 11.34 -6.70
CA ASP A 74 -11.48 9.89 -6.87
C ASP A 74 -11.43 9.14 -5.52
N TYR A 75 -10.95 9.81 -4.47
CA TYR A 75 -10.60 9.19 -3.20
C TYR A 75 -11.29 9.84 -2.01
N ALA A 76 -11.78 8.97 -1.11
CA ALA A 76 -12.42 9.37 0.13
C ALA A 76 -11.39 9.89 1.15
N PRO A 77 -11.80 10.65 2.17
CA PRO A 77 -10.86 11.31 3.09
C PRO A 77 -10.22 10.39 4.14
N HIS A 78 -10.59 9.11 4.18
CA HIS A 78 -10.04 8.12 5.10
C HIS A 78 -9.32 7.02 4.33
N HIS A 79 -8.39 6.32 4.98
CA HIS A 79 -7.50 5.33 4.36
C HIS A 79 -6.68 5.91 3.20
N TRP A 80 -5.46 6.33 3.49
CA TRP A 80 -4.47 6.77 2.50
C TRP A 80 -3.08 6.40 3.01
N HIS A 81 -2.70 5.13 2.85
CA HIS A 81 -1.57 4.56 3.56
C HIS A 81 -0.87 3.44 2.76
N SER A 82 0.21 2.92 3.33
CA SER A 82 1.00 1.82 2.78
C SER A 82 1.51 2.06 1.36
N PRO A 83 2.26 3.15 1.13
CA PRO A 83 2.86 3.39 -0.17
C PRO A 83 3.87 2.28 -0.48
N SER A 84 3.79 1.75 -1.68
CA SER A 84 4.87 1.02 -2.33
C SER A 84 5.27 1.73 -3.62
N SER A 85 6.41 1.34 -4.18
CA SER A 85 6.89 1.93 -5.42
C SER A 85 7.40 0.83 -6.36
N PHE A 86 7.26 1.08 -7.65
CA PHE A 86 7.67 0.18 -8.71
C PHE A 86 8.27 0.99 -9.86
N LEU A 87 9.51 0.70 -10.24
CA LEU A 87 10.13 1.25 -11.44
C LEU A 87 9.73 0.36 -12.61
N ASP A 88 8.90 0.89 -13.50
CA ASP A 88 8.40 0.13 -14.64
C ASP A 88 9.49 -0.01 -15.71
N PRO A 89 9.95 -1.25 -16.01
CA PRO A 89 10.96 -1.46 -17.04
C PRO A 89 10.48 -1.11 -18.46
N GLN A 90 9.17 -1.00 -18.69
CA GLN A 90 8.63 -0.70 -20.02
C GLN A 90 8.55 0.80 -20.31
N THR A 91 8.25 1.62 -19.30
CA THR A 91 8.04 3.07 -19.47
C THR A 91 9.14 3.93 -18.87
N ASP A 92 10.06 3.36 -18.10
CA ASP A 92 11.05 4.05 -17.27
C ASP A 92 10.45 5.07 -16.28
N LYS A 93 9.17 4.87 -15.94
CA LYS A 93 8.46 5.67 -14.93
C LYS A 93 8.41 4.96 -13.60
N VAL A 94 8.23 5.75 -12.55
CA VAL A 94 8.00 5.26 -11.21
C VAL A 94 6.51 5.34 -10.93
N TYR A 95 5.95 4.22 -10.55
CA TYR A 95 4.59 4.11 -10.08
C TYR A 95 4.60 3.92 -8.58
N PHE A 96 3.71 4.62 -7.90
CA PHE A 96 3.40 4.42 -6.49
C PHE A 96 2.04 3.77 -6.37
N PHE A 97 1.92 2.81 -5.47
CA PHE A 97 0.65 2.16 -5.14
C PHE A 97 0.34 2.43 -3.67
N VAL A 98 -0.89 2.87 -3.38
CA VAL A 98 -1.30 3.30 -2.05
C VAL A 98 -2.62 2.60 -1.71
N GLY A 99 -2.72 2.04 -0.51
CA GLY A 99 -3.98 1.54 0.03
C GLY A 99 -4.89 2.73 0.30
N ALA A 100 -6.05 2.74 -0.33
CA ALA A 100 -6.94 3.90 -0.33
C ALA A 100 -8.42 3.51 -0.12
N SER A 101 -9.25 4.50 0.18
CA SER A 101 -10.71 4.39 0.02
C SER A 101 -11.17 5.19 -1.21
N SER A 102 -12.07 4.62 -2.01
CA SER A 102 -12.66 5.26 -3.18
C SER A 102 -13.82 6.18 -2.82
N ALA A 103 -13.88 7.36 -3.44
CA ALA A 103 -15.00 8.29 -3.30
C ALA A 103 -16.29 7.82 -4.01
N SER A 104 -16.20 6.87 -4.94
CA SER A 104 -17.37 6.40 -5.70
C SER A 104 -18.23 5.39 -4.94
N CYS A 105 -17.71 4.78 -3.87
CA CYS A 105 -18.44 3.80 -3.07
C CYS A 105 -19.24 4.50 -1.96
N GLN A 106 -20.52 4.16 -1.79
CA GLN A 106 -21.40 4.88 -0.85
C GLN A 106 -21.27 4.39 0.60
N ASP A 107 -20.85 3.14 0.82
CA ASP A 107 -20.68 2.57 2.16
C ASP A 107 -19.22 2.63 2.61
N VAL A 108 -18.95 3.40 3.66
CA VAL A 108 -17.62 3.59 4.28
C VAL A 108 -16.95 2.28 4.73
N ASN A 109 -17.73 1.21 4.93
CA ASN A 109 -17.19 -0.10 5.29
C ASN A 109 -16.62 -0.87 4.10
N TYR A 110 -16.93 -0.47 2.86
CA TYR A 110 -16.63 -1.18 1.63
C TYR A 110 -16.19 -0.22 0.51
N GLN A 111 -15.16 0.59 0.79
CA GLN A 111 -14.58 1.54 -0.16
C GLN A 111 -13.14 1.22 -0.57
N GLY A 112 -12.54 0.15 -0.03
CA GLY A 112 -11.13 -0.16 -0.24
C GLY A 112 -10.76 -0.28 -1.71
N CYS A 113 -9.72 0.44 -2.12
CA CYS A 113 -9.16 0.43 -3.47
C CYS A 113 -7.64 0.55 -3.42
N VAL A 114 -6.99 0.37 -4.57
CA VAL A 114 -5.57 0.70 -4.75
C VAL A 114 -5.48 1.97 -5.56
N ALA A 115 -5.01 3.03 -4.93
CA ALA A 115 -4.65 4.27 -5.60
C ALA A 115 -3.31 4.12 -6.32
N MET A 116 -3.12 4.91 -7.38
CA MET A 116 -1.89 4.93 -8.15
C MET A 116 -1.41 6.37 -8.35
N ALA A 117 -0.11 6.58 -8.27
CA ALA A 117 0.52 7.82 -8.70
C ALA A 117 1.71 7.51 -9.61
N VAL A 118 2.05 8.43 -10.51
CA VAL A 118 3.15 8.25 -11.47
C VAL A 118 4.07 9.46 -11.48
N GLY A 119 5.37 9.21 -11.58
CA GLY A 119 6.36 10.25 -11.77
C GLY A 119 7.54 9.74 -12.58
N ASP A 120 8.40 10.65 -13.00
CA ASP A 120 9.69 10.29 -13.59
C ASP A 120 10.60 9.64 -12.54
N ARG A 121 11.63 8.92 -12.99
CA ARG A 121 12.62 8.23 -12.14
C ARG A 121 13.17 9.09 -10.99
N HIS A 122 13.36 10.38 -11.25
CA HIS A 122 13.94 11.36 -10.33
C HIS A 122 12.92 12.33 -9.73
N SER A 123 11.63 12.17 -10.02
CA SER A 123 10.61 13.05 -9.46
C SER A 123 10.38 12.77 -7.99
N SER A 124 10.39 13.82 -7.18
CA SER A 124 9.93 13.78 -5.79
C SER A 124 8.42 13.97 -5.65
N SER A 125 7.72 14.43 -6.69
CA SER A 125 6.30 14.80 -6.65
C SER A 125 5.53 14.06 -7.74
N PRO A 126 5.03 12.85 -7.47
CA PRO A 126 4.27 12.08 -8.45
C PRO A 126 2.85 12.65 -8.64
N THR A 127 2.30 12.48 -9.84
CA THR A 127 0.92 12.81 -10.18
C THR A 127 0.00 11.65 -9.82
N VAL A 128 -1.00 11.91 -8.97
CA VAL A 128 -2.04 10.91 -8.65
C VAL A 128 -2.94 10.67 -9.87
N LEU A 129 -3.28 9.41 -10.09
CA LEU A 129 -4.16 8.92 -11.14
C LEU A 129 -5.43 8.34 -10.52
N PRO A 130 -6.48 8.03 -11.32
CA PRO A 130 -7.62 7.26 -10.85
C PRO A 130 -7.22 5.89 -10.26
N PRO A 131 -8.09 5.26 -9.45
CA PRO A 131 -7.78 3.98 -8.82
C PRO A 131 -7.38 2.93 -9.86
N VAL A 132 -6.24 2.27 -9.65
CA VAL A 132 -5.77 1.20 -10.53
C VAL A 132 -6.51 -0.11 -10.29
N LEU A 133 -7.07 -0.27 -9.07
CA LEU A 133 -7.93 -1.37 -8.71
C LEU A 133 -9.07 -0.88 -7.83
N LEU A 134 -10.30 -1.11 -8.31
CA LEU A 134 -11.53 -1.05 -7.56
C LEU A 134 -12.38 -2.27 -7.92
N GLN A 135 -12.19 -3.37 -7.19
CA GLN A 135 -12.99 -4.57 -7.38
C GLN A 135 -14.36 -4.34 -6.75
N LEU A 136 -15.42 -4.37 -7.55
CA LEU A 136 -16.78 -4.24 -7.04
C LEU A 136 -17.32 -5.60 -6.57
N ALA A 137 -18.12 -5.57 -5.50
CA ALA A 137 -18.92 -6.70 -5.03
C ALA A 137 -20.38 -6.55 -5.47
N GLY A 138 -20.89 -7.58 -6.16
CA GLY A 138 -22.28 -7.62 -6.60
C GLY A 138 -22.65 -6.46 -7.53
N ASN A 139 -23.92 -6.03 -7.47
CA ASN A 139 -24.47 -4.96 -8.31
C ASN A 139 -24.58 -3.61 -7.58
N ALA A 140 -24.12 -3.52 -6.33
CA ALA A 140 -24.38 -2.39 -5.44
C ALA A 140 -23.38 -1.23 -5.60
N GLY A 141 -22.37 -1.34 -6.48
CA GLY A 141 -21.32 -0.33 -6.61
C GLY A 141 -20.41 -0.20 -5.36
N LEU A 142 -20.39 -1.22 -4.51
CA LEU A 142 -19.54 -1.29 -3.32
C LEU A 142 -18.26 -2.04 -3.65
N SER A 143 -17.16 -1.70 -2.99
CA SER A 143 -15.92 -2.47 -3.11
C SER A 143 -16.08 -3.85 -2.47
N ALA A 144 -15.40 -4.84 -3.04
CA ALA A 144 -15.19 -6.15 -2.43
C ALA A 144 -14.37 -6.07 -1.14
N PHE A 145 -13.64 -4.97 -0.93
CA PHE A 145 -12.72 -4.77 0.17
C PHE A 145 -13.12 -3.52 0.96
N GLY A 146 -13.15 -3.62 2.28
CA GLY A 146 -13.32 -2.47 3.18
C GLY A 146 -12.02 -1.71 3.42
N ARG A 147 -10.90 -2.40 3.28
CA ARG A 147 -9.56 -1.84 3.47
C ARG A 147 -8.57 -2.65 2.64
N ILE A 148 -7.61 -1.97 2.03
CA ILE A 148 -6.48 -2.61 1.33
C ILE A 148 -5.19 -2.18 2.00
N ASP A 149 -4.40 -3.15 2.46
CA ASP A 149 -3.11 -2.94 3.10
C ASP A 149 -1.98 -3.47 2.24
N ARG A 150 -0.88 -2.69 2.16
CA ARG A 150 0.39 -3.05 1.51
C ARG A 150 0.23 -3.50 0.04
N PRO A 151 -0.35 -2.68 -0.84
CA PRO A 151 -0.31 -2.97 -2.27
C PRO A 151 1.14 -3.02 -2.75
N GLN A 152 1.49 -4.02 -3.55
CA GLN A 152 2.81 -4.23 -4.12
C GLN A 152 2.66 -4.75 -5.55
N VAL A 153 3.53 -4.32 -6.47
CA VAL A 153 3.52 -4.80 -7.85
C VAL A 153 4.79 -5.58 -8.16
N ILE A 154 4.59 -6.70 -8.85
CA ILE A 154 5.63 -7.60 -9.36
C ILE A 154 5.47 -7.66 -10.88
N PHE A 155 6.57 -7.53 -11.63
CA PHE A 155 6.56 -7.77 -13.07
C PHE A 155 7.25 -9.09 -13.38
N ALA A 156 6.49 -10.05 -13.90
CA ALA A 156 6.98 -11.38 -14.25
C ALA A 156 6.23 -11.90 -15.49
N ASN A 157 6.88 -12.71 -16.32
CA ASN A 157 6.25 -13.29 -17.52
C ASN A 157 5.54 -12.26 -18.42
N ARG A 158 6.09 -11.04 -18.50
CA ARG A 158 5.52 -9.90 -19.24
C ARG A 158 4.16 -9.40 -18.71
N GLN A 159 3.81 -9.72 -17.47
CA GLN A 159 2.59 -9.29 -16.80
C GLN A 159 2.90 -8.63 -15.46
N TYR A 160 1.98 -7.77 -15.02
CA TYR A 160 2.01 -7.11 -13.72
C TYR A 160 1.10 -7.84 -12.75
N TYR A 161 1.65 -8.27 -11.62
CA TYR A 161 0.94 -8.90 -10.52
C TYR A 161 0.85 -7.91 -9.37
N LEU A 162 -0.34 -7.38 -9.11
CA LEU A 162 -0.64 -6.51 -7.98
C LEU A 162 -1.11 -7.37 -6.81
N THR A 163 -0.33 -7.40 -5.74
CA THR A 163 -0.67 -8.12 -4.50
C THR A 163 -1.00 -7.15 -3.39
N PHE A 164 -1.93 -7.53 -2.51
CA PHE A 164 -2.24 -6.78 -1.29
C PHE A 164 -2.90 -7.68 -0.26
N SER A 165 -3.01 -7.19 0.97
CA SER A 165 -3.75 -7.86 2.04
C SER A 165 -5.06 -7.12 2.36
N CYS A 166 -6.08 -7.87 2.76
CA CYS A 166 -7.32 -7.33 3.32
C CYS A 166 -7.73 -8.23 4.49
N PRO A 167 -7.95 -7.65 5.70
CA PRO A 167 -8.55 -8.35 6.83
C PRO A 167 -9.84 -9.09 6.43
N SER A 168 -10.07 -10.28 6.97
CA SER A 168 -11.18 -11.14 6.52
C SER A 168 -12.55 -10.62 6.97
N ASP A 169 -12.57 -9.89 8.08
CA ASP A 169 -13.71 -9.14 8.60
C ASP A 169 -14.03 -7.88 7.79
N ARG A 170 -13.14 -7.46 6.88
CA ARG A 170 -13.31 -6.33 5.96
C ARG A 170 -13.66 -6.77 4.54
N LEU A 171 -13.95 -8.04 4.29
CA LEU A 171 -14.44 -8.48 2.99
C LEU A 171 -15.95 -8.26 2.89
N HIS A 172 -16.39 -7.70 1.76
CA HIS A 172 -17.82 -7.57 1.47
C HIS A 172 -18.50 -8.96 1.49
N PRO A 173 -19.65 -9.14 2.15
CA PRO A 173 -20.31 -10.45 2.27
C PRO A 173 -20.53 -11.17 0.92
N ASP A 174 -20.99 -10.44 -0.10
CA ASP A 174 -21.21 -11.01 -1.45
C ASP A 174 -19.93 -11.42 -2.17
N TRP A 175 -18.79 -10.81 -1.83
CA TRP A 175 -17.50 -11.21 -2.35
C TRP A 175 -16.99 -12.42 -1.56
N ARG A 176 -17.06 -12.33 -0.23
CA ARG A 176 -16.65 -13.39 0.70
C ARG A 176 -17.36 -14.72 0.42
N SER A 177 -18.62 -14.71 0.01
CA SER A 177 -19.38 -15.92 -0.31
C SER A 177 -18.91 -16.65 -1.58
N ARG A 178 -18.16 -15.97 -2.45
CA ARG A 178 -17.54 -16.55 -3.66
C ARG A 178 -16.20 -17.21 -3.35
N LEU A 179 -15.51 -16.72 -2.32
CA LEU A 179 -14.23 -17.24 -1.89
C LEU A 179 -14.41 -18.56 -1.15
N VAL A 180 -13.44 -19.47 -1.28
CA VAL A 180 -13.43 -20.74 -0.53
C VAL A 180 -13.21 -20.43 0.98
N PRO A 181 -14.22 -20.64 1.87
CA PRO A 181 -14.16 -20.11 3.24
C PRO A 181 -12.99 -20.64 4.09
N ARG A 182 -12.54 -21.87 3.83
CA ARG A 182 -11.42 -22.51 4.54
C ARG A 182 -10.05 -21.88 4.24
N ARG A 183 -9.98 -20.90 3.33
CA ARG A 183 -8.72 -20.29 2.87
C ARG A 183 -8.56 -18.82 3.26
N LEU A 184 -9.52 -18.27 4.01
CA LEU A 184 -9.48 -16.88 4.46
C LEU A 184 -9.02 -16.81 5.92
N SER A 185 -8.04 -15.96 6.17
CA SER A 185 -7.69 -15.43 7.49
C SER A 185 -7.27 -13.95 7.39
N GLU A 186 -6.97 -13.34 8.53
CA GLU A 186 -6.41 -11.97 8.64
C GLU A 186 -5.09 -11.74 7.89
N SER A 187 -4.41 -12.80 7.49
CA SER A 187 -3.15 -12.75 6.72
C SER A 187 -3.33 -13.02 5.22
N SER A 188 -4.57 -13.18 4.75
CA SER A 188 -4.84 -13.51 3.35
C SER A 188 -4.29 -12.42 2.43
N MET A 189 -3.61 -12.85 1.37
CA MET A 189 -3.20 -11.96 0.30
C MET A 189 -4.00 -12.23 -0.95
N PHE A 190 -4.47 -11.17 -1.58
CA PHE A 190 -5.10 -11.19 -2.89
C PHE A 190 -4.04 -10.84 -3.94
N CYS A 191 -4.16 -11.43 -5.12
CA CYS A 191 -3.36 -11.05 -6.27
C CYS A 191 -4.28 -10.77 -7.45
N TYR A 192 -3.92 -9.77 -8.23
CA TYR A 192 -4.55 -9.41 -9.48
C TYR A 192 -3.47 -9.31 -10.55
N VAL A 193 -3.80 -9.67 -11.78
CA VAL A 193 -2.88 -9.64 -12.92
C VAL A 193 -3.36 -8.67 -14.00
N SER A 194 -2.43 -8.00 -14.68
CA SER A 194 -2.70 -7.18 -15.86
C SER A 194 -1.54 -7.24 -16.86
N ASP A 195 -1.82 -6.98 -18.12
CA ASP A 195 -0.80 -6.82 -19.17
C ASP A 195 -0.20 -5.39 -19.18
N ALA A 196 -0.85 -4.44 -18.49
CA ALA A 196 -0.39 -3.06 -18.34
C ALA A 196 -0.34 -2.66 -16.86
N ILE A 197 0.65 -1.87 -16.47
CA ILE A 197 0.83 -1.45 -15.07
C ILE A 197 -0.35 -0.65 -14.53
N THR A 198 -1.06 0.05 -15.42
CA THR A 198 -2.25 0.87 -15.14
C THR A 198 -3.56 0.07 -15.22
N GLY A 199 -3.49 -1.25 -15.40
CA GLY A 199 -4.68 -2.09 -15.55
C GLY A 199 -5.26 -2.11 -16.97
N PRO A 200 -6.45 -2.71 -17.16
CA PRO A 200 -7.30 -3.26 -16.09
C PRO A 200 -6.68 -4.49 -15.43
N TYR A 201 -6.79 -4.56 -14.11
CA TYR A 201 -6.38 -5.72 -13.31
C TYR A 201 -7.54 -6.69 -13.14
N ARG A 202 -7.26 -8.00 -13.21
CA ARG A 202 -8.24 -9.07 -12.97
C ARG A 202 -7.76 -10.02 -11.85
N PRO A 203 -8.65 -10.61 -11.05
CA PRO A 203 -8.25 -11.51 -9.96
C PRO A 203 -7.35 -12.66 -10.44
N PHE A 204 -6.37 -13.05 -9.61
CA PHE A 204 -5.44 -14.15 -9.87
C PHE A 204 -5.00 -14.86 -8.57
N PRO A 205 -5.14 -16.20 -8.47
CA PRO A 205 -6.01 -17.05 -9.28
C PRO A 205 -7.48 -16.59 -9.20
N GLU A 206 -8.31 -17.01 -10.14
CA GLU A 206 -9.72 -16.60 -10.20
C GLU A 206 -10.41 -16.81 -8.85
N GLU A 207 -10.89 -15.72 -8.26
CA GLU A 207 -11.70 -15.70 -7.02
C GLU A 207 -11.09 -16.46 -5.82
N GLU A 208 -9.76 -16.50 -5.71
CA GLU A 208 -9.06 -17.13 -4.58
C GLU A 208 -7.93 -16.25 -4.03
N PRO A 209 -7.65 -16.31 -2.70
CA PRO A 209 -6.46 -15.68 -2.15
C PRO A 209 -5.20 -16.36 -2.68
N PHE A 210 -4.24 -15.54 -3.12
CA PHE A 210 -2.95 -15.97 -3.68
C PHE A 210 -2.04 -16.59 -2.63
N VAL A 211 -2.00 -16.02 -1.42
CA VAL A 211 -1.33 -16.60 -0.26
C VAL A 211 -2.37 -16.85 0.82
N TRP A 212 -2.40 -18.10 1.29
CA TRP A 212 -3.24 -18.48 2.41
C TRP A 212 -2.63 -17.92 3.68
N GLY A 213 -3.43 -17.20 4.46
CA GLY A 213 -3.03 -16.87 5.81
C GLY A 213 -3.18 -18.07 6.75
N SER A 214 -2.65 -17.93 7.96
CA SER A 214 -2.73 -18.97 8.99
C SER A 214 -3.13 -18.33 10.30
N GLU A 215 -4.32 -18.67 10.81
CA GLU A 215 -4.76 -18.24 12.14
C GLU A 215 -3.78 -18.70 13.23
N ARG A 216 -3.10 -19.84 13.01
CA ARG A 216 -2.11 -20.38 13.93
C ARG A 216 -0.87 -19.49 14.05
N THR A 217 -0.46 -18.83 12.97
CA THR A 217 0.72 -17.94 13.02
C THR A 217 0.38 -16.54 13.52
N ARG A 218 -0.91 -16.16 13.50
CA ARG A 218 -1.39 -14.79 13.80
C ARG A 218 -0.60 -13.71 13.05
N LEU A 219 -0.06 -14.06 11.89
CA LEU A 219 0.59 -13.08 11.03
C LEU A 219 -0.51 -12.17 10.49
N GLU A 220 -0.25 -10.87 10.47
CA GLU A 220 -1.15 -9.88 9.90
C GLU A 220 -0.38 -9.06 8.88
N ARG A 221 -1.09 -8.55 7.86
CA ARG A 221 -0.54 -7.64 6.85
C ARG A 221 0.68 -8.22 6.12
N SER A 222 0.57 -9.48 5.68
CA SER A 222 1.60 -10.15 4.88
C SER A 222 1.94 -9.33 3.62
N GLY A 223 3.22 -9.32 3.25
CA GLY A 223 3.72 -8.72 2.01
C GLY A 223 4.60 -9.73 1.28
N VAL A 224 4.74 -9.58 -0.04
CA VAL A 224 5.67 -10.39 -0.83
C VAL A 224 7.02 -9.68 -0.86
N PHE A 225 8.05 -10.38 -0.39
CA PHE A 225 9.43 -9.97 -0.61
C PHE A 225 9.99 -10.81 -1.75
N LEU A 226 10.23 -10.16 -2.90
CA LEU A 226 11.02 -10.78 -3.95
C LEU A 226 12.47 -10.42 -3.73
N ASP A 227 13.30 -11.45 -3.58
CA ASP A 227 14.74 -11.32 -3.69
C ASP A 227 15.07 -11.08 -5.17
N THR A 228 15.02 -9.80 -5.60
CA THR A 228 15.50 -9.42 -6.92
C THR A 228 17.00 -9.16 -6.84
N PRO A 229 17.87 -9.98 -7.46
CA PRO A 229 19.33 -9.94 -7.25
C PRO A 229 20.04 -8.68 -7.78
N LYS A 230 19.31 -7.62 -8.16
CA LYS A 230 19.86 -6.38 -8.73
C LYS A 230 19.18 -5.08 -8.28
N VAL A 231 18.20 -5.12 -7.38
CA VAL A 231 17.56 -3.91 -6.85
C VAL A 231 17.49 -4.02 -5.33
N SER A 232 18.33 -3.24 -4.65
CA SER A 232 18.32 -3.16 -3.19
C SER A 232 17.09 -2.38 -2.75
N TYR A 233 16.00 -3.08 -2.40
CA TYR A 233 14.87 -2.48 -1.70
C TYR A 233 15.13 -2.54 -0.20
N LEU A 234 15.18 -1.39 0.47
CA LEU A 234 15.06 -1.34 1.92
C LEU A 234 13.56 -1.24 2.26
N SER A 235 12.99 -2.35 2.74
CA SER A 235 11.66 -2.32 3.32
C SER A 235 11.78 -1.99 4.80
N VAL A 236 11.24 -0.84 5.20
CA VAL A 236 11.23 -0.42 6.60
C VAL A 236 9.94 -0.90 7.24
N ALA A 237 10.04 -1.86 8.15
CA ALA A 237 8.95 -2.18 9.06
C ALA A 237 8.94 -1.14 10.19
N ILE A 238 7.99 -0.22 10.15
CA ILE A 238 7.76 0.73 11.26
C ILE A 238 6.85 0.01 12.26
N THR A 239 7.44 -0.44 13.38
CA THR A 239 6.68 -1.03 14.48
C THR A 239 6.21 0.10 15.40
N PRO A 240 4.90 0.29 15.62
CA PRO A 240 4.45 1.20 16.67
C PRO A 240 4.93 0.65 18.01
N ILE A 241 5.72 1.43 18.74
CA ILE A 241 5.98 1.16 20.16
C ILE A 241 4.69 1.47 20.90
N LEU A 242 3.88 0.45 21.16
CA LEU A 242 2.79 0.55 22.13
C LEU A 242 3.44 0.63 23.51
N ASN A 243 3.53 1.84 24.07
CA ASN A 243 3.76 1.99 25.50
C ASN A 243 2.48 1.52 26.20
N CYS A 244 2.51 0.28 26.69
CA CYS A 244 1.55 -0.25 27.67
C CYS A 244 1.76 0.42 29.03
#